data_AF-A0A151ECV3-F1
#
_entry.id   AF-A0A151ECV3-F1
#
_cell.length_a   1.000
_cell.length_b   1.000
_cell.length_c   1.000
_cell.angle_alpha   90.00
_cell.angle_beta   90.00
_cell.angle_gamma   90.00
#
_symmetry.space_group_name_H-M   'P 1'
#
loop_
_entity.id
_entity.type
_entity.pdbx_description
1 polymer ?
#
loop_
_entity_poly.entity_id
_entity_poly.type
_entity_poly.pdbx_seq_one_letter_code
_entity_poly.pdbx_strand_id
1 'polypeptide(L)' 'MQKKSKKYVEKYGELGLAIFIGIPLPGSGVWSGALAANIFGLKFRKYLVASIIGVLIAGIMVTIIMVSGAEVFGVFVKAG' A
#
# COMPACT_ATOMS: atom_id res chain seq x y z
N MET A 1 -25.57 -5.04 -15.61
CA MET A 1 -24.13 -4.77 -15.35
C MET A 1 -23.71 -4.82 -13.86
N GLN A 2 -24.60 -4.67 -12.87
CA GLN A 2 -24.21 -4.43 -11.46
C GLN A 2 -23.74 -5.67 -10.65
N LYS A 3 -24.07 -6.91 -11.05
CA LYS A 3 -23.76 -8.12 -10.25
C LYS A 3 -22.37 -8.71 -10.46
N LYS A 4 -21.74 -8.55 -11.63
CA LYS A 4 -20.42 -9.15 -11.91
C LYS A 4 -19.28 -8.39 -11.21
N SER A 5 -19.29 -7.06 -11.24
CA SER A 5 -18.25 -6.23 -10.61
C SER A 5 -18.20 -6.42 -9.09
N LYS A 6 -19.35 -6.62 -8.44
CA LYS A 6 -19.46 -6.81 -6.99
C LYS A 6 -18.70 -8.06 -6.51
N LYS A 7 -18.72 -9.15 -7.30
CA LYS A 7 -18.02 -10.41 -6.97
C LYS A 7 -16.49 -10.27 -7.06
N TYR A 8 -15.99 -9.48 -8.02
CA TYR A 8 -14.56 -9.17 -8.12
C TYR A 8 -14.12 -8.21 -7.02
N VAL A 9 -14.93 -7.20 -6.69
CA VAL A 9 -14.67 -6.28 -5.58
C VAL A 9 -14.69 -6.99 -4.23
N GLU A 10 -15.63 -7.92 -3.99
CA GLU A 10 -15.65 -8.72 -2.75
C GLU A 10 -14.47 -9.67 -2.63
N LYS A 11 -13.97 -10.21 -3.76
CA LYS A 11 -12.90 -11.21 -3.74
C LYS A 11 -11.49 -10.60 -3.81
N TYR A 12 -11.33 -9.51 -4.55
CA TYR A 12 -10.04 -8.88 -4.85
C TYR A 12 -9.92 -7.45 -4.34
N GLY A 13 -11.01 -6.83 -3.87
CA GLY A 13 -10.97 -5.46 -3.36
C GLY A 13 -10.00 -5.32 -2.19
N GLU A 14 -9.96 -6.28 -1.27
CA GLU A 14 -9.04 -6.27 -0.12
C GLU A 14 -7.57 -6.40 -0.54
N LEU A 15 -7.26 -7.34 -1.43
CA LEU A 15 -5.91 -7.59 -1.94
C LEU A 15 -5.42 -6.41 -2.80
N GLY A 16 -6.26 -5.92 -3.70
CA GLY A 16 -5.95 -4.76 -4.54
C GLY A 16 -5.70 -3.52 -3.69
N LEU A 17 -6.45 -3.33 -2.60
CA LEU A 17 -6.23 -2.23 -1.67
C LEU A 17 -4.96 -2.39 -0.85
N ALA A 18 -4.67 -3.59 -0.35
CA ALA A 18 -3.45 -3.87 0.39
C ALA A 18 -2.21 -3.61 -0.48
N ILE A 19 -2.24 -4.02 -1.76
CA ILE A 19 -1.16 -3.75 -2.72
C ILE A 19 -1.06 -2.25 -3.01
N PHE A 20 -2.20 -1.58 -3.27
CA PHE A 20 -2.21 -0.14 -3.56
C PHE A 20 -1.69 0.72 -2.40
N ILE A 21 -1.95 0.31 -1.16
CA ILE A 21 -1.44 0.94 0.06
C ILE A 21 0.02 0.54 0.31
N GLY A 22 0.38 -0.71 0.00
CA GLY A 22 1.70 -1.29 0.24
C GLY A 22 2.79 -0.77 -0.69
N ILE A 23 2.43 -0.27 -1.88
CA ILE A 23 3.39 0.39 -2.76
C ILE A 23 3.66 1.80 -2.22
N PRO A 24 4.90 2.13 -1.84
CA PRO A 24 5.27 3.43 -1.31
C PRO A 24 5.42 4.46 -2.45
N LEU A 25 4.34 4.73 -3.20
CA LEU A 25 4.34 5.86 -4.15
C LEU A 25 3.94 7.15 -3.42
N PRO A 26 4.58 8.29 -3.75
CA PRO A 26 4.12 9.59 -3.28
C PRO A 26 2.70 9.84 -3.81
N GLY A 27 1.72 9.85 -2.91
CA GLY A 27 0.30 10.06 -3.23
C GLY A 27 -0.59 8.80 -3.23
N SER A 28 -0.01 7.58 -3.33
CA SER A 28 -0.76 6.35 -3.00
C SER A 28 -0.67 6.07 -1.50
N GLY A 29 -1.74 5.57 -0.90
CA GLY A 29 -1.72 5.29 0.52
C GLY A 29 -3.11 5.01 1.09
N VAL A 30 -3.14 4.89 2.41
CA VAL A 30 -4.35 4.55 3.18
C VAL A 30 -5.50 5.51 2.86
N TRP A 31 -5.22 6.80 2.67
CA TRP A 31 -6.23 7.83 2.36
C TRP A 31 -6.91 7.60 1.00
N SER A 32 -6.14 7.37 -0.06
CA SER A 32 -6.67 6.99 -1.39
C SER A 32 -7.36 5.63 -1.36
N GLY A 33 -6.83 4.69 -0.57
CA GLY A 33 -7.45 3.39 -0.31
C GLY A 33 -8.79 3.52 0.44
N ALA A 34 -8.93 4.47 1.36
CA ALA A 34 -10.18 4.74 2.09
C ALA A 34 -11.26 5.21 1.12
N LEU A 35 -10.88 6.09 0.20
CA LEU A 35 -11.77 6.63 -0.83
C LEU A 35 -12.27 5.51 -1.75
N ALA A 36 -11.36 4.67 -2.24
CA ALA A 36 -11.72 3.50 -3.04
C ALA A 36 -12.62 2.52 -2.27
N ALA A 37 -12.30 2.22 -1.01
CA ALA A 37 -13.11 1.33 -0.18
C ALA A 37 -14.54 1.86 0.06
N ASN A 38 -14.69 3.18 0.19
CA ASN A 38 -15.99 3.82 0.31
C ASN A 38 -16.81 3.73 -0.99
N ILE A 39 -16.19 4.05 -2.14
CA ILE A 39 -16.82 3.95 -3.47
C ILE A 39 -17.25 2.52 -3.79
N PHE A 40 -16.43 1.54 -3.43
CA PHE A 40 -16.67 0.12 -3.70
C PHE A 40 -17.52 -0.59 -2.62
N GLY A 41 -17.88 0.11 -1.53
CA GLY A 41 -18.68 -0.46 -0.45
C GLY A 41 -18.00 -1.61 0.29
N LEU A 42 -16.67 -1.58 0.42
CA LEU A 42 -15.92 -2.57 1.18
C LEU A 42 -16.25 -2.46 2.68
N LYS A 43 -16.30 -3.61 3.36
CA LYS A 43 -16.51 -3.64 4.81
C LYS A 43 -15.35 -2.94 5.52
N PHE A 44 -15.65 -1.94 6.34
CA PHE A 44 -14.66 -1.14 7.09
C PHE A 44 -13.64 -1.99 7.87
N ARG A 45 -14.09 -3.09 8.47
CA ARG A 45 -13.20 -4.03 9.19
C ARG A 45 -12.13 -4.64 8.29
N LYS A 46 -12.48 -5.00 7.06
CA LYS A 46 -11.56 -5.63 6.11
C LYS A 46 -10.59 -4.61 5.52
N TYR A 47 -11.09 -3.41 5.23
CA TYR A 47 -10.30 -2.25 4.87
C TYR A 47 -9.20 -1.93 5.91
N LEU A 48 -9.57 -1.92 7.19
CA LEU A 48 -8.63 -1.65 8.28
C LEU A 48 -7.51 -2.70 8.35
N VAL A 49 -7.86 -3.99 8.32
CA VAL A 49 -6.87 -5.08 8.38
C VAL A 49 -5.93 -5.02 7.17
N ALA A 50 -6.47 -4.83 5.96
CA ALA A 50 -5.67 -4.67 4.75
C ALA A 50 -4.73 -3.46 4.80
N SER A 51 -5.20 -2.34 5.35
CA SER A 51 -4.39 -1.11 5.50
C SER A 51 -3.26 -1.28 6.50
N ILE A 52 -3.52 -1.91 7.66
CA ILE A 52 -2.49 -2.15 8.68
C ILE A 52 -1.37 -3.04 8.12
N ILE A 53 -1.75 -4.14 7.45
CA ILE A 53 -0.79 -5.07 6.85
C ILE A 53 0.01 -4.38 5.73
N GLY A 54 -0.68 -3.63 4.84
CA GLY A 54 -0.04 -2.91 3.74
C GLY A 54 0.96 -1.86 4.23
N VAL A 55 0.59 -1.07 5.25
CA VAL A 55 1.47 -0.04 5.83
C VAL A 55 2.67 -0.65 6.54
N LEU A 56 2.50 -1.75 7.27
CA LEU A 56 3.62 -2.43 7.92
C LEU A 56 4.63 -2.93 6.88
N ILE A 57 4.16 -3.56 5.79
CA ILE A 57 5.04 -4.03 4.71
C ILE A 57 5.72 -2.84 4.01
N ALA A 58 4.96 -1.79 3.67
CA ALA A 58 5.51 -0.58 3.05
C ALA A 58 6.59 0.07 3.94
N GLY A 59 6.33 0.19 5.23
CA GLY A 59 7.27 0.76 6.20
C GLY A 59 8.57 -0.05 6.29
N ILE A 60 8.47 -1.38 6.34
CA ILE A 60 9.64 -2.26 6.35
C ILE A 60 10.44 -2.13 5.06
N MET A 61 9.78 -2.17 3.88
CA MET A 61 10.47 -2.03 2.60
C MET A 61 11.17 -0.67 2.46
N VAL A 62 10.48 0.41 2.80
CA VAL A 62 11.05 1.77 2.74
C VAL A 62 12.23 1.91 3.71
N THR A 63 12.12 1.34 4.91
CA THR A 63 13.22 1.36 5.89
C THR A 63 14.46 0.64 5.35
N ILE A 64 14.30 -0.54 4.76
CA ILE A 64 15.42 -1.29 4.17
C ILE A 64 16.05 -0.49 3.02
N ILE A 65 15.23 0.05 2.11
CA ILE A 65 15.72 0.85 0.98
C ILE A 65 16.47 2.08 1.47
N MET A 66 15.94 2.78 2.47
CA MET A 66 16.52 4.00 3.02
C MET A 66 17.85 3.72 3.72
N VAL A 67 17.93 2.66 4.54
CA VAL A 67 19.15 2.30 5.29
C VAL A 67 20.25 1.84 4.32
N SER A 68 19.95 0.94 3.39
CA SER A 68 20.93 0.50 2.38
C SER A 68 21.33 1.64 1.43
N GLY A 69 20.38 2.51 1.06
CA GLY A 69 20.65 3.68 0.23
C GLY A 69 21.56 4.70 0.92
N ALA A 70 21.39 4.90 2.23
CA ALA A 70 22.23 5.81 3.01
C ALA A 70 23.69 5.33 3.11
N GLU A 71 23.90 4.02 3.27
CA GLU A 71 25.25 3.44 3.28
C GLU A 71 25.93 3.57 1.91
N VAL A 72 25.21 3.24 0.84
CA VAL A 72 25.71 3.39 -0.54
C VAL A 72 26.05 4.85 -0.83
N PHE A 73 25.17 5.79 -0.51
CA PHE A 73 25.41 7.22 -0.68
C PHE A 73 26.61 7.71 0.15
N GLY A 74 26.79 7.21 1.38
CA GLY A 74 27.94 7.52 2.22
C GLY A 74 29.28 7.04 1.63
N VAL A 75 29.30 5.88 0.98
CA VAL A 75 30.48 5.38 0.24
C VAL A 75 30.77 6.26 -0.98
N PHE A 76 29.75 6.64 -1.75
CA PHE A 76 29.91 7.55 -2.89
C PHE A 76 30.44 8.93 -2.49
N VAL A 77 29.93 9.51 -1.39
CA VAL A 77 30.39 10.82 -0.88
C VAL A 77 31.82 10.76 -0.33
N LYS A 78 32.24 9.63 0.25
CA LYS A 78 33.59 9.47 0.80
C LYS A 78 34.65 9.13 -0.26
N ALA A 79 34.23 8.66 -1.43
CA ALA A 79 35.10 8.27 -2.53
C ALA A 79 35.33 9.38 -3.57
N GLY A 80 34.56 10.48 -3.54
CA GLY A 80 34.75 11.69 -4.35
C GLY A 80 35.43 12.80 -3.58
#